data_AF-A0A551Y229-F1
#
_entry.id   AF-A0A551Y229-F1
#
_cell.length_a   1.000
_cell.length_b   1.000
_cell.length_c   1.000
_cell.angle_alpha   90.00
_cell.angle_beta   90.00
_cell.angle_gamma   90.00
#
_symmetry.space_group_name_H-M   'P 1'
#
loop_
_entity.id
_entity.type
_entity.pdbx_description
1 polymer ?
#
loop_
_entity_poly.entity_id
_entity_poly.type
_entity_poly.pdbx_seq_one_letter_code
_entity_poly.pdbx_strand_id
1 'polypeptide(L)'
;MAAFLGISLWITLATVIPGLITISLLYSAVVLTGISQNDPLLAVFQVKNDWVATGFAVMAMVLTQGVGILLENFLINNQLLGSDRRKVQIPKGIDPCGETSFYIEPYAEYQGLYLLLAELRENEDAQGHLQRTLAQFFLINNVIVSFSLGLVVTVWRIIHIQLIYWPKGLGYAAFLVISLVVLYRVACIRFKVMTNSLWAARRRRLEDHYHNDKLYLKSQMEESDEYE
;
A
#
# COMPACT_ATOMS: atom_id res chain seq x y z
N MET A 1 21.70 -4.29 11.89
CA MET A 1 20.61 -4.62 12.83
C MET A 1 19.34 -3.78 12.64
N ALA A 2 19.43 -2.46 12.39
CA ALA A 2 18.26 -1.60 12.17
C ALA A 2 17.33 -2.05 11.00
N ALA A 3 17.89 -2.54 9.89
CA ALA A 3 17.10 -3.05 8.76
C ALA A 3 16.24 -4.29 9.13
N PHE A 4 16.76 -5.21 9.96
CA PHE A 4 16.01 -6.37 10.45
C PHE A 4 14.87 -5.99 11.41
N LEU A 5 15.10 -4.97 12.26
CA LEU A 5 14.04 -4.41 13.12
C LEU A 5 12.92 -3.74 12.31
N GLY A 6 13.28 -3.01 11.25
CA GLY A 6 12.30 -2.42 10.33
C GLY A 6 11.42 -3.46 9.65
N ILE A 7 12.03 -4.56 9.15
CA ILE A 7 11.30 -5.65 8.49
C ILE A 7 10.35 -6.36 9.47
N SER A 8 10.83 -6.68 10.68
CA SER A 8 10.00 -7.32 11.71
C SER A 8 8.81 -6.45 12.11
N LEU A 9 9.02 -5.14 12.24
CA LEU A 9 7.96 -4.18 12.58
C LEU A 9 6.89 -4.14 11.48
N TRP A 10 7.29 -4.03 10.21
CA TRP A 10 6.34 -3.97 9.09
C TRP A 10 5.55 -5.26 8.90
N ILE A 11 6.19 -6.42 9.07
CA ILE A 11 5.51 -7.71 9.02
C ILE A 11 4.52 -7.83 10.19
N THR A 12 4.92 -7.44 11.40
CA THR A 12 4.05 -7.44 12.58
C THR A 12 2.87 -6.48 12.40
N LEU A 13 3.09 -5.30 11.83
CA LEU A 13 2.01 -4.37 11.50
C LEU A 13 1.07 -4.95 10.42
N ALA A 14 1.62 -5.63 9.40
CA ALA A 14 0.86 -6.27 8.34
C ALA A 14 0.04 -7.49 8.80
N THR A 15 0.23 -7.99 10.02
CA THR A 15 -0.57 -9.07 10.63
C THR A 15 -1.52 -8.54 11.71
N VAL A 16 -1.04 -7.64 12.58
CA VAL A 16 -1.84 -7.08 13.68
C VAL A 16 -2.96 -6.16 13.17
N ILE A 17 -2.68 -5.28 12.21
CA ILE A 17 -3.68 -4.35 11.67
C ILE A 17 -4.87 -5.09 11.06
N PRO A 18 -4.68 -6.07 10.14
CA PRO A 18 -5.78 -6.87 9.63
C PRO A 18 -6.50 -7.66 10.72
N GLY A 19 -5.77 -8.18 11.71
CA GLY A 19 -6.38 -8.87 12.86
C GLY A 19 -7.36 -7.98 13.63
N LEU A 20 -6.96 -6.74 13.95
CA LEU A 20 -7.83 -5.76 14.61
C LEU A 20 -9.05 -5.41 13.76
N ILE A 21 -8.88 -5.24 12.44
CA ILE A 21 -9.97 -4.99 11.51
C ILE A 21 -10.94 -6.18 11.51
N THR A 22 -10.43 -7.43 11.43
CA THR A 22 -11.26 -8.64 11.49
C THR A 22 -12.12 -8.67 12.75
N ILE A 23 -11.55 -8.38 13.92
CA ILE A 23 -12.29 -8.37 15.19
C ILE A 23 -13.45 -7.36 15.13
N SER A 24 -13.19 -6.13 14.67
CA SER A 24 -14.23 -5.09 14.56
C SER A 24 -15.31 -5.42 13.52
N LEU A 25 -14.92 -6.05 12.41
CA LEU A 25 -15.87 -6.50 11.37
C LEU A 25 -16.78 -7.60 11.89
N LEU A 26 -16.22 -8.62 12.57
CA LEU A 26 -16.99 -9.69 13.16
C LEU A 26 -17.91 -9.17 14.27
N TYR A 27 -17.41 -8.28 15.14
CA TYR A 27 -18.22 -7.62 16.16
C TYR A 27 -19.41 -6.87 15.54
N SER A 28 -19.17 -6.07 14.50
CA SER A 28 -20.22 -5.34 13.78
C SER A 28 -21.25 -6.28 13.15
N ALA A 29 -20.79 -7.37 12.54
CA ALA A 29 -21.67 -8.38 11.99
C ALA A 29 -22.59 -8.94 13.07
N VAL A 30 -22.08 -9.25 14.26
CA VAL A 30 -22.87 -9.76 15.40
C VAL A 30 -23.88 -8.72 15.89
N VAL A 31 -23.43 -7.50 16.18
CA VAL A 31 -24.28 -6.45 16.77
C VAL A 31 -25.38 -6.01 15.80
N LEU A 32 -25.06 -5.81 14.52
CA LEU A 32 -26.01 -5.27 13.54
C LEU A 32 -27.05 -6.29 13.07
N THR A 33 -26.70 -7.57 13.06
CA THR A 33 -27.63 -8.65 12.69
C THR A 33 -28.39 -9.22 13.92
N GLY A 34 -28.14 -8.67 15.10
CA GLY A 34 -28.83 -9.05 16.33
C GLY A 34 -28.20 -10.28 16.98
N ILE A 35 -28.24 -10.30 18.30
CA ILE A 35 -27.68 -11.37 19.12
C ILE A 35 -28.72 -12.48 19.31
N SER A 36 -28.40 -13.70 18.88
CA SER A 36 -29.18 -14.90 19.23
C SER A 36 -28.72 -15.45 20.58
N GLN A 37 -29.63 -16.03 21.38
CA GLN A 37 -29.26 -16.70 22.64
C GLN A 37 -28.32 -17.91 22.42
N ASN A 38 -28.28 -18.46 21.21
CA ASN A 38 -27.43 -19.59 20.84
C ASN A 38 -26.12 -19.18 20.16
N ASP A 39 -25.76 -17.89 20.19
CA ASP A 39 -24.60 -17.39 19.46
C ASP A 39 -23.31 -17.68 20.24
N PRO A 40 -22.42 -18.57 19.78
CA PRO A 40 -21.18 -18.90 20.49
C PRO A 40 -20.25 -17.69 20.62
N LEU A 41 -20.47 -16.66 19.80
CA LEU A 41 -19.73 -15.40 19.81
C LEU A 41 -20.22 -14.43 20.91
N LEU A 42 -21.38 -14.66 21.52
CA LEU A 42 -21.94 -13.79 22.56
C LEU A 42 -20.98 -13.62 23.74
N ALA A 43 -20.44 -14.74 24.26
CA ALA A 43 -19.61 -14.75 25.45
C ALA A 43 -18.28 -13.99 25.25
N VAL A 44 -17.79 -13.93 24.01
CA VAL A 44 -16.52 -13.26 23.66
C VAL A 44 -16.69 -11.74 23.53
N PHE A 45 -17.90 -11.27 23.20
CA PHE A 45 -18.17 -9.86 22.88
C PHE A 45 -18.92 -9.07 23.96
N GLN A 46 -19.27 -9.69 25.09
CA GLN A 46 -19.93 -9.00 26.23
C GLN A 46 -18.99 -8.08 27.04
N VAL A 47 -17.67 -8.22 26.90
CA VAL A 47 -16.70 -7.32 27.54
C VAL A 47 -16.56 -6.08 26.65
N LYS A 48 -16.80 -4.87 27.20
CA LYS A 48 -16.42 -3.60 26.55
C LYS A 48 -14.94 -3.68 26.23
N ASN A 49 -14.63 -3.96 24.98
CA ASN A 49 -13.27 -4.33 24.59
C ASN A 49 -12.65 -3.13 23.86
N ASP A 50 -11.71 -2.44 24.49
CA ASP A 50 -10.97 -1.31 23.89
C ASP A 50 -10.33 -1.71 22.55
N TRP A 51 -10.06 -3.00 22.36
CA TRP A 51 -9.61 -3.60 21.10
C TRP A 51 -10.60 -3.44 19.94
N VAL A 52 -11.92 -3.52 20.20
CA VAL A 52 -12.95 -3.33 19.16
C VAL A 52 -12.99 -1.87 18.73
N ALA A 53 -12.94 -0.93 19.67
CA ALA A 53 -12.87 0.50 19.39
C ALA A 53 -11.59 0.85 18.62
N THR A 54 -10.46 0.29 19.03
CA THR A 54 -9.18 0.44 18.33
C THR A 54 -9.26 -0.12 16.91
N GLY A 55 -9.82 -1.31 16.73
CA GLY A 55 -10.00 -1.90 15.40
C GLY A 55 -10.94 -1.08 14.50
N PHE A 56 -11.96 -0.42 15.06
CA PHE A 56 -12.80 0.52 14.29
C PHE A 56 -12.01 1.75 13.84
N ALA A 57 -11.20 2.34 14.73
CA ALA A 57 -10.33 3.47 14.38
C ALA A 57 -9.32 3.09 13.28
N VAL A 58 -8.70 1.91 13.41
CA VAL A 58 -7.77 1.37 12.41
C VAL A 58 -8.48 1.09 11.08
N MET A 59 -9.68 0.50 11.11
CA MET A 59 -10.50 0.26 9.91
C MET A 59 -10.84 1.57 9.20
N ALA A 60 -11.29 2.59 9.94
CA ALA A 60 -11.59 3.90 9.39
C ALA A 60 -10.35 4.57 8.77
N MET A 61 -9.20 4.47 9.42
CA MET A 61 -7.93 4.95 8.90
C MET A 61 -7.55 4.27 7.58
N VAL A 62 -7.63 2.93 7.51
CA VAL A 62 -7.29 2.16 6.30
C VAL A 62 -8.25 2.49 5.15
N LEU A 63 -9.55 2.58 5.41
CA LEU A 63 -10.53 2.97 4.40
C LEU A 63 -10.32 4.41 3.91
N THR A 64 -10.02 5.34 4.82
CA THR A 64 -9.74 6.75 4.47
C THR A 64 -8.50 6.84 3.59
N GLN A 65 -7.43 6.11 3.92
CA GLN A 65 -6.24 6.02 3.05
C GLN A 65 -6.56 5.40 1.69
N GLY A 66 -7.37 4.35 1.65
CA GLY A 66 -7.79 3.72 0.41
C GLY A 66 -8.56 4.68 -0.50
N VAL A 67 -9.53 5.41 0.06
CA VAL A 67 -10.27 6.44 -0.68
C VAL A 67 -9.35 7.58 -1.13
N GLY A 68 -8.41 8.01 -0.29
CA GLY A 68 -7.40 9.00 -0.65
C GLY A 68 -6.58 8.60 -1.87
N ILE A 69 -6.14 7.33 -1.94
CA ILE A 69 -5.40 6.79 -3.09
C ILE A 69 -6.27 6.76 -4.35
N LEU A 70 -7.55 6.41 -4.23
CA LEU A 70 -8.48 6.44 -5.37
C LEU A 70 -8.73 7.87 -5.85
N LEU A 71 -8.89 8.82 -4.94
CA LEU A 71 -9.04 10.23 -5.24
C LEU A 71 -7.80 10.77 -5.95
N GLU A 72 -6.62 10.46 -5.44
CA GLU A 72 -5.34 10.82 -6.05
C GLU A 72 -5.24 10.27 -7.48
N ASN A 73 -5.51 8.97 -7.67
CA ASN A 73 -5.50 8.34 -8.98
C ASN A 73 -6.55 8.97 -9.93
N PHE A 74 -7.72 9.35 -9.42
CA PHE A 74 -8.75 10.05 -10.18
C PHE A 74 -8.30 11.46 -10.60
N LEU A 75 -7.70 12.23 -9.69
CA LEU A 75 -7.17 13.57 -9.95
C LEU A 75 -6.05 13.55 -10.99
N ILE A 76 -5.15 12.57 -10.90
CA ILE A 76 -4.04 12.39 -11.84
C ILE A 76 -4.56 11.97 -13.22
N ASN A 77 -5.41 10.95 -13.30
CA ASN A 77 -5.89 10.43 -14.58
C ASN A 77 -6.75 11.45 -15.35
N ASN A 78 -7.47 12.32 -14.63
CA ASN A 78 -8.30 13.37 -15.22
C ASN A 78 -7.58 14.72 -15.35
N GLN A 79 -6.28 14.79 -15.03
CA GLN A 79 -5.46 16.01 -15.09
C GLN A 79 -6.09 17.23 -14.38
N LEU A 80 -6.82 16.98 -13.30
CA LEU A 80 -7.64 17.99 -12.62
C LEU A 80 -6.81 19.04 -11.84
N LEU A 81 -5.51 18.83 -11.67
CA LEU A 81 -4.57 19.79 -11.06
C LEU A 81 -3.98 20.78 -12.10
N GLY A 82 -4.52 20.77 -13.33
CA GLY A 82 -4.11 21.61 -14.47
C GLY A 82 -3.09 20.92 -15.38
N SER A 83 -3.21 21.09 -16.70
CA SER A 83 -2.35 20.47 -17.73
C SER A 83 -0.99 21.15 -17.91
N ASP A 84 -0.78 22.29 -17.27
CA ASP A 84 0.27 23.21 -17.69
C ASP A 84 1.62 22.81 -17.10
N ARG A 85 2.61 22.70 -18.00
CA ARG A 85 4.02 22.60 -17.65
C ARG A 85 4.36 23.69 -16.64
N ARG A 86 4.76 23.29 -15.43
CA ARG A 86 5.11 24.23 -14.38
C ARG A 86 6.60 24.54 -14.47
N LYS A 87 6.92 25.82 -14.63
CA LYS A 87 8.30 26.30 -14.56
C LYS A 87 8.73 26.31 -13.09
N VAL A 88 9.63 25.42 -12.72
CA VAL A 88 10.23 25.38 -11.37
C VAL A 88 11.57 26.10 -11.43
N GLN A 89 11.81 27.00 -10.49
CA GLN A 89 13.09 27.69 -10.35
C GLN A 89 14.02 26.84 -9.49
N ILE A 90 15.22 26.56 -9.99
CA ILE A 90 16.23 25.85 -9.22
C ILE A 90 16.89 26.86 -8.27
N PRO A 91 16.97 26.59 -6.96
CA PRO A 91 17.74 27.42 -6.05
C PRO A 91 19.19 27.54 -6.55
N LYS A 92 19.69 28.77 -6.65
CA LYS A 92 21.05 29.05 -7.17
C LYS A 92 22.09 28.19 -6.44
N GLY A 93 22.89 27.42 -7.20
CA GLY A 93 24.03 26.66 -6.69
C GLY A 93 23.84 25.14 -6.59
N ILE A 94 22.67 24.60 -6.96
CA ILE A 94 22.40 23.14 -6.90
C ILE A 94 22.65 22.44 -8.25
N ASP A 95 22.46 23.13 -9.37
CA ASP A 95 22.56 22.50 -10.70
C ASP A 95 23.98 22.58 -11.27
N PRO A 96 24.65 21.44 -11.55
CA PRO A 96 25.96 21.41 -12.20
C PRO A 96 25.97 21.96 -13.63
N CYS A 97 24.80 22.10 -14.28
CA CYS A 97 24.68 22.60 -15.65
C CYS A 97 24.35 24.11 -15.74
N GLY A 98 24.13 24.79 -14.61
CA GLY A 98 23.86 26.24 -14.58
C GLY A 98 22.46 26.65 -15.03
N GLU A 99 21.51 25.72 -15.16
CA GLU A 99 20.12 26.07 -15.46
C GLU A 99 19.46 26.73 -14.25
N THR A 100 18.67 27.77 -14.51
CA THR A 100 17.98 28.56 -13.46
C THR A 100 16.50 28.19 -13.35
N SER A 101 15.99 27.43 -14.31
CA SER A 101 14.61 26.96 -14.32
C SER A 101 14.42 25.83 -15.31
N PHE A 102 13.64 24.82 -14.93
CA PHE A 102 13.22 23.74 -15.81
C PHE A 102 11.69 23.66 -15.84
N TYR A 103 11.15 23.13 -16.93
CA TYR A 103 9.72 22.88 -17.08
C TYR A 103 9.42 21.47 -16.64
N ILE A 104 8.67 21.35 -15.55
CA ILE A 104 8.16 20.09 -15.05
C ILE A 104 6.80 19.82 -15.69
N GLU A 105 6.62 18.63 -16.24
CA GLU A 105 5.29 18.06 -16.49
C GLU A 105 4.85 17.30 -15.23
N PRO A 106 3.99 17.89 -14.36
CA PRO A 106 3.77 17.36 -13.02
C PRO A 106 3.26 15.93 -13.01
N TYR A 107 2.43 15.55 -13.98
CA TYR A 107 1.89 14.18 -14.06
C TYR A 107 2.90 13.18 -14.60
N ALA A 108 3.75 13.57 -15.55
CA ALA A 108 4.80 12.70 -16.09
C ALA A 108 5.86 12.44 -15.01
N GLU A 109 6.26 13.47 -14.28
CA GLU A 109 7.19 13.33 -13.16
C GLU A 109 6.57 12.60 -11.97
N TYR A 110 5.28 12.79 -11.68
CA TYR A 110 4.60 12.03 -10.62
C TYR A 110 4.53 10.53 -10.95
N GLN A 111 4.25 10.19 -12.21
CA GLN A 111 4.30 8.80 -12.68
C GLN A 111 5.73 8.23 -12.63
N GLY A 112 6.74 9.07 -12.89
CA GLY A 112 8.16 8.75 -12.77
C GLY A 112 8.68 8.69 -11.34
N LEU A 113 8.01 9.33 -10.37
CA LEU A 113 8.48 9.46 -8.99
C LEU A 113 8.65 8.11 -8.30
N TYR A 114 7.70 7.18 -8.54
CA TYR A 114 7.80 5.82 -8.01
C TYR A 114 8.92 5.01 -8.68
N LEU A 115 9.25 5.34 -9.92
CA LEU A 115 10.37 4.74 -10.64
C LEU A 115 11.68 5.28 -10.06
N LEU A 116 11.82 6.61 -9.94
CA LEU A 116 12.92 7.34 -9.30
C LEU A 116 13.17 6.93 -7.83
N LEU A 117 12.12 6.65 -7.06
CA LEU A 117 12.23 6.17 -5.68
C LEU A 117 12.66 4.70 -5.60
N ALA A 118 12.26 3.86 -6.56
CA ALA A 118 12.78 2.49 -6.70
C ALA A 118 14.22 2.47 -7.22
N GLU A 119 14.64 3.60 -7.75
CA GLU A 119 15.92 3.97 -8.31
C GLU A 119 16.81 4.69 -7.26
N LEU A 120 16.67 4.41 -5.96
CA LEU A 120 17.65 4.84 -4.96
C LEU A 120 18.61 3.67 -4.65
N ARG A 121 19.92 3.91 -4.53
CA ARG A 121 20.91 2.86 -4.18
C ARG A 121 20.60 2.23 -2.83
N GLU A 122 21.05 1.01 -2.54
CA GLU A 122 20.89 0.38 -1.21
C GLU A 122 21.52 1.22 -0.06
N ASN A 123 22.53 2.03 -0.40
CA ASN A 123 23.18 2.99 0.51
C ASN A 123 22.41 4.33 0.63
N GLU A 124 21.49 4.62 -0.31
CA GLU A 124 20.62 5.82 -0.36
C GLU A 124 19.17 5.49 0.07
N ASP A 125 18.74 4.23 -0.06
CA ASP A 125 17.49 3.65 0.44
C ASP A 125 17.62 3.29 1.93
N ALA A 126 18.14 4.25 2.70
CA ALA A 126 18.28 4.13 4.16
C ALA A 126 16.94 3.92 4.89
N GLN A 127 15.80 4.01 4.18
CA GLN A 127 14.44 3.86 4.74
C GLN A 127 13.69 2.61 4.25
N GLY A 128 14.20 1.82 3.30
CA GLY A 128 13.56 0.58 2.84
C GLY A 128 12.25 0.83 2.10
N HIS A 129 12.24 1.72 1.10
CA HIS A 129 11.04 2.07 0.34
C HIS A 129 10.41 0.88 -0.41
N LEU A 130 11.23 0.00 -0.98
CA LEU A 130 10.74 -1.23 -1.62
C LEU A 130 10.09 -2.17 -0.59
N GLN A 131 10.69 -2.28 0.60
CA GLN A 131 10.17 -3.10 1.70
C GLN A 131 8.84 -2.53 2.22
N ARG A 132 8.73 -1.21 2.34
CA ARG A 132 7.49 -0.52 2.68
C ARG A 132 6.41 -0.79 1.65
N THR A 133 6.73 -0.74 0.36
CA THR A 133 5.77 -1.01 -0.73
C THR A 133 5.28 -2.45 -0.70
N LEU A 134 6.17 -3.41 -0.47
CA LEU A 134 5.83 -4.83 -0.29
C LEU A 134 4.96 -5.05 0.96
N ALA A 135 5.34 -4.51 2.11
CA ALA A 135 4.57 -4.63 3.34
C ALA A 135 3.17 -4.01 3.20
N GLN A 136 3.08 -2.88 2.52
CA GLN A 136 1.83 -2.20 2.18
C GLN A 136 0.92 -3.03 1.27
N PHE A 137 1.48 -3.85 0.38
CA PHE A 137 0.73 -4.79 -0.45
C PHE A 137 0.19 -5.96 0.36
N PHE A 138 1.03 -6.59 1.19
CA PHE A 138 0.59 -7.66 2.10
C PHE A 138 -0.48 -7.19 3.08
N LEU A 139 -0.32 -6.00 3.65
CA LEU A 139 -1.32 -5.39 4.53
C LEU A 139 -2.67 -5.27 3.82
N ILE A 140 -2.72 -4.73 2.59
CA ILE A 140 -3.99 -4.62 1.84
C ILE A 140 -4.60 -5.98 1.55
N ASN A 141 -3.80 -6.97 1.13
CA ASN A 141 -4.32 -8.30 0.85
C ASN A 141 -4.96 -8.93 2.09
N ASN A 142 -4.29 -8.83 3.25
CA ASN A 142 -4.83 -9.33 4.51
C ASN A 142 -6.09 -8.55 4.92
N VAL A 143 -6.15 -7.23 4.70
CA VAL A 143 -7.37 -6.45 4.95
C VAL A 143 -8.52 -6.87 4.03
N ILE A 144 -8.26 -7.17 2.74
CA ILE A 144 -9.28 -7.69 1.82
C ILE A 144 -9.83 -9.03 2.34
N VAL A 145 -8.96 -9.91 2.85
CA VAL A 145 -9.38 -11.17 3.47
C VAL A 145 -10.24 -10.90 4.71
N SER A 146 -9.87 -9.96 5.58
CA SER A 146 -10.67 -9.55 6.74
C SER A 146 -12.08 -9.09 6.35
N PHE A 147 -12.20 -8.22 5.35
CA PHE A 147 -13.49 -7.73 4.84
C PHE A 147 -14.31 -8.85 4.18
N SER A 148 -13.65 -9.76 3.46
CA SER A 148 -14.31 -10.92 2.85
C SER A 148 -14.89 -11.86 3.90
N LEU A 149 -14.12 -12.14 4.96
CA LEU A 149 -14.57 -12.94 6.10
C LEU A 149 -15.76 -12.27 6.81
N GLY A 150 -15.67 -10.96 7.07
CA GLY A 150 -16.77 -10.18 7.63
C GLY A 150 -18.05 -10.27 6.78
N LEU A 151 -17.91 -10.23 5.45
CA LEU A 151 -19.04 -10.34 4.52
C LEU A 151 -19.67 -11.74 4.57
N VAL A 152 -18.86 -12.80 4.54
CA VAL A 152 -19.33 -14.18 4.66
C VAL A 152 -20.11 -14.38 5.97
N VAL A 153 -19.56 -13.92 7.10
CA VAL A 153 -20.24 -14.01 8.40
C VAL A 153 -21.52 -13.19 8.43
N THR A 154 -21.52 -11.99 7.85
CA THR A 154 -22.73 -11.15 7.78
C THR A 154 -23.82 -11.81 6.96
N VAL A 155 -23.50 -12.34 5.77
CA VAL A 155 -24.46 -13.04 4.89
C VAL A 155 -24.99 -14.30 5.57
N TRP A 156 -24.10 -15.11 6.15
CA TRP A 156 -24.48 -16.29 6.92
C TRP A 156 -25.50 -15.94 8.01
N ARG A 157 -25.25 -14.85 8.75
CA ARG A 157 -26.16 -14.39 9.80
C ARG A 157 -27.48 -13.89 9.25
N ILE A 158 -27.48 -13.08 8.19
CA ILE A 158 -28.73 -12.58 7.55
C ILE A 158 -29.71 -13.73 7.26
N ILE A 159 -29.20 -14.87 6.79
CA ILE A 159 -30.00 -16.06 6.48
C ILE A 159 -30.67 -16.67 7.73
N HIS A 160 -30.06 -16.54 8.91
CA HIS A 160 -30.47 -17.21 10.15
C HIS A 160 -31.06 -16.28 11.22
N ILE A 161 -31.19 -14.97 10.95
CA ILE A 161 -31.71 -13.97 11.90
C ILE A 161 -33.19 -13.65 11.66
N GLN A 162 -33.80 -13.03 12.66
CA GLN A 162 -35.15 -12.49 12.56
C GLN A 162 -35.23 -11.36 11.52
N LEU A 163 -36.34 -11.30 10.78
CA LEU A 163 -36.62 -10.30 9.73
C LEU A 163 -36.43 -8.84 10.18
N ILE A 164 -36.62 -8.53 11.46
CA ILE A 164 -36.44 -7.17 12.00
C ILE A 164 -34.99 -6.65 11.88
N TYR A 165 -34.00 -7.54 11.85
CA TYR A 165 -32.58 -7.18 11.72
C TYR A 165 -32.08 -7.18 10.27
N TRP A 166 -32.89 -7.65 9.31
CA TRP A 166 -32.51 -7.72 7.91
C TRP A 166 -32.07 -6.38 7.31
N PRO A 167 -32.77 -5.24 7.52
CA PRO A 167 -32.34 -3.97 6.94
C PRO A 167 -30.94 -3.55 7.41
N LYS A 168 -30.62 -3.78 8.70
CA LYS A 168 -29.30 -3.48 9.26
C LYS A 168 -28.23 -4.43 8.73
N GLY A 169 -28.54 -5.72 8.65
CA GLY A 169 -27.65 -6.72 8.06
C GLY A 169 -27.34 -6.45 6.59
N LEU A 170 -28.36 -6.16 5.78
CA LEU A 170 -28.20 -5.81 4.35
C LEU A 170 -27.42 -4.52 4.16
N GLY A 171 -27.70 -3.48 4.97
CA GLY A 171 -26.92 -2.24 4.96
C GLY A 171 -25.45 -2.47 5.28
N TYR A 172 -25.16 -3.32 6.27
CA TYR A 172 -23.79 -3.69 6.60
C TYR A 172 -23.12 -4.52 5.50
N ALA A 173 -23.81 -5.49 4.91
CA ALA A 173 -23.30 -6.25 3.78
C ALA A 173 -22.98 -5.34 2.58
N ALA A 174 -23.85 -4.38 2.26
CA ALA A 174 -23.60 -3.39 1.21
C ALA A 174 -22.36 -2.54 1.51
N PHE A 175 -22.19 -2.08 2.76
CA PHE A 175 -20.98 -1.38 3.20
C PHE A 175 -19.71 -2.23 3.01
N LEU A 176 -19.75 -3.51 3.35
CA LEU A 176 -18.61 -4.42 3.16
C LEU A 176 -18.28 -4.65 1.69
N VAL A 177 -19.29 -4.79 0.83
CA VAL A 177 -19.10 -4.90 -0.63
C VAL A 177 -18.47 -3.63 -1.19
N ILE A 178 -18.97 -2.45 -0.83
CA ILE A 178 -18.38 -1.16 -1.26
C ILE A 178 -16.93 -1.06 -0.80
N SER A 179 -16.66 -1.43 0.45
CA SER A 179 -15.30 -1.42 1.02
C SER A 179 -14.37 -2.39 0.28
N LEU A 180 -14.83 -3.58 -0.05
CA LEU A 180 -14.08 -4.56 -0.85
C LEU A 180 -13.76 -4.03 -2.25
N VAL A 181 -14.71 -3.36 -2.91
CA VAL A 181 -14.47 -2.74 -4.22
C VAL A 181 -13.39 -1.66 -4.12
N VAL A 182 -13.46 -0.80 -3.11
CA VAL A 182 -12.45 0.23 -2.84
C VAL A 182 -11.09 -0.41 -2.61
N LEU A 183 -10.98 -1.37 -1.68
CA LEU A 183 -9.73 -2.04 -1.35
C LEU A 183 -9.14 -2.81 -2.53
N TYR A 184 -9.97 -3.47 -3.34
CA TYR A 184 -9.54 -4.17 -4.54
C TYR A 184 -8.94 -3.21 -5.58
N ARG A 185 -9.59 -2.05 -5.81
CA ARG A 185 -9.04 -1.03 -6.71
C ARG A 185 -7.70 -0.49 -6.21
N VAL A 186 -7.57 -0.25 -4.91
CA VAL A 186 -6.31 0.17 -4.29
C VAL A 186 -5.24 -0.92 -4.42
N ALA A 187 -5.59 -2.19 -4.23
CA ALA A 187 -4.67 -3.32 -4.42
C ALA A 187 -4.12 -3.37 -5.85
N CYS A 188 -4.97 -3.15 -6.85
CA CYS A 188 -4.54 -3.08 -8.26
C CYS A 188 -3.55 -1.95 -8.51
N ILE A 189 -3.81 -0.75 -7.96
CA ILE A 189 -2.91 0.40 -8.08
C ILE A 189 -1.56 0.07 -7.44
N ARG A 190 -1.56 -0.45 -6.21
CA ARG A 190 -0.32 -0.81 -5.51
C ARG A 190 0.44 -1.94 -6.18
N PHE A 191 -0.25 -2.91 -6.76
CA PHE A 191 0.38 -3.97 -7.55
C PHE A 191 1.10 -3.40 -8.78
N LYS A 192 0.49 -2.45 -9.49
CA LYS A 192 1.14 -1.76 -10.62
C LYS A 192 2.37 -0.97 -10.17
N VAL A 193 2.27 -0.26 -9.05
CA VAL A 193 3.41 0.47 -8.48
C VAL A 193 4.54 -0.48 -8.08
N MET A 194 4.21 -1.60 -7.42
CA MET A 194 5.18 -2.61 -6.99
C MET A 194 5.87 -3.32 -8.15
N THR A 195 5.13 -3.63 -9.23
CA THR A 195 5.72 -4.27 -10.42
C THR A 195 6.65 -3.32 -11.17
N ASN A 196 6.26 -2.05 -11.30
CA ASN A 196 7.13 -1.01 -11.89
C ASN A 196 8.40 -0.80 -11.06
N SER A 197 8.30 -0.76 -9.72
CA SER A 197 9.46 -0.59 -8.85
C SER A 197 10.41 -1.80 -8.89
N LEU A 198 9.88 -3.03 -8.89
CA LEU A 198 10.68 -4.24 -9.06
C LEU A 198 11.39 -4.29 -10.42
N TRP A 199 10.72 -3.84 -11.48
CA TRP A 199 11.31 -3.80 -12.81
C TRP A 199 12.46 -2.78 -12.89
N ALA A 200 12.27 -1.58 -12.34
CA ALA A 200 13.32 -0.55 -12.26
C ALA A 200 14.53 -1.03 -11.45
N ALA A 201 14.29 -1.65 -10.29
CA ALA A 201 15.34 -2.24 -9.47
C ALA A 201 16.10 -3.35 -10.21
N ARG A 202 15.40 -4.20 -10.98
CA ARG A 202 16.04 -5.26 -11.77
C ARG A 202 16.89 -4.69 -12.91
N ARG A 203 16.38 -3.69 -13.63
CA ARG A 203 17.10 -3.04 -14.74
C ARG A 203 18.42 -2.46 -14.26
N ARG A 204 18.42 -1.80 -13.10
CA ARG A 204 19.62 -1.24 -12.50
C ARG A 204 20.68 -2.26 -12.15
N ARG A 205 20.29 -3.38 -11.52
CA ARG A 205 21.25 -4.46 -11.23
C ARG A 205 21.93 -4.99 -12.49
N LEU A 206 21.23 -5.01 -13.62
CA LEU A 206 21.81 -5.40 -14.90
C LEU A 206 22.77 -4.34 -15.45
N GLU A 207 22.43 -3.05 -15.33
CA GLU A 207 23.29 -1.94 -15.74
C GLU A 207 24.56 -1.84 -14.88
N ASP A 208 24.45 -2.01 -13.55
CA ASP A 208 25.59 -2.07 -12.62
C ASP A 208 26.51 -3.25 -12.93
N HIS A 209 25.94 -4.44 -13.20
CA HIS A 209 26.73 -5.60 -13.62
C HIS A 209 27.49 -5.33 -14.91
N TYR A 210 26.81 -4.77 -15.91
CA TYR A 210 27.43 -4.44 -17.20
C TYR A 210 28.54 -3.38 -17.07
N HIS A 211 28.35 -2.40 -16.20
CA HIS A 211 29.36 -1.37 -15.94
C HIS A 211 30.59 -1.95 -15.24
N ASN A 212 30.39 -2.81 -14.24
CA ASN A 212 31.48 -3.50 -13.54
C ASN A 212 32.24 -4.46 -14.48
N ASP A 213 31.54 -5.22 -15.31
CA ASP A 213 32.17 -6.12 -16.29
C ASP A 213 32.99 -5.33 -17.31
N LYS A 214 32.49 -4.16 -17.75
CA LYS A 214 33.23 -3.28 -18.66
C LYS A 214 34.47 -2.67 -18.01
N LEU A 215 34.40 -2.28 -16.73
CA LEU A 215 35.55 -1.80 -15.97
C LEU A 215 36.60 -2.90 -15.78
N TYR A 216 36.16 -4.13 -15.47
CA TYR A 216 37.04 -5.28 -15.31
C TYR A 216 37.76 -5.66 -16.61
N LEU A 217 37.04 -5.67 -17.74
CA LEU A 217 37.62 -5.88 -19.06
C LEU A 217 38.62 -4.77 -19.43
N LYS A 218 38.31 -3.52 -19.08
CA LYS A 218 39.21 -2.39 -19.32
C LYS A 218 40.49 -2.49 -18.48
N SER A 219 40.40 -2.86 -17.21
CA SER A 219 41.58 -3.05 -16.37
C SER A 219 42.46 -4.21 -16.83
N GLN A 220 41.87 -5.30 -17.35
CA GLN A 220 42.66 -6.40 -17.93
C GLN A 220 43.37 -6.03 -19.22
N MET A 221 42.77 -5.17 -20.04
CA MET A 221 43.43 -4.64 -21.26
C MET A 221 44.55 -3.65 -20.91
N GLU A 222 44.35 -2.80 -19.89
CA GLU A 222 45.40 -1.89 -19.41
C GLU A 222 46.58 -2.64 -18.75
N GLU A 223 46.33 -3.76 -18.05
CA GLU A 223 47.40 -4.63 -17.53
C GLU A 223 48.15 -5.37 -18.65
N SER A 224 47.49 -5.78 -19.73
CA SER A 224 48.18 -6.48 -20.84
C SER A 224 49.10 -5.56 -21.64
N ASP A 225 48.76 -4.28 -21.76
CA ASP A 225 49.57 -3.29 -22.49
C ASP A 225 50.81 -2.84 -21.68
N GLU A 226 50.87 -3.10 -20.37
CA GLU A 226 52.01 -2.74 -19.51
C GLU A 226 53.15 -3.77 -19.53
N TYR A 227 52.92 -4.94 -20.15
CA TYR A 227 53.89 -6.05 -20.28
C TYR A 227 54.43 -6.28 -21.71
N GLU A 228 54.07 -5.44 -22.68
CA GLU A 228 54.70 -5.36 -24.02
C GLU A 228 55.74 -4.22 -24.10
#